data_AF-A0A821D9G4-F1
#
_entry.id   AF-A0A821D9G4-F1
#
_cell.length_a   1.000
_cell.length_b   1.000
_cell.length_c   1.000
_cell.angle_alpha   90.00
_cell.angle_beta   90.00
_cell.angle_gamma   90.00
#
_symmetry.space_group_name_H-M   'P 1'
#
loop_
_entity.id
_entity.type
_entity.pdbx_description
1 polymer ?
#
loop_
_entity_poly.entity_id
_entity_poly.type
_entity_poly.pdbx_seq_one_letter_code
_entity_poly.pdbx_strand_id
1 'polypeptide(L)'
;MSAHLDIKQLEALSPFEFRDRLIEVAKASSSESGSGNVAILNAGRGNPNFFATAPRDSFFQLGLFAMNESKLSSMDPEKRVGGFPKREGIENRFKLFCTENSNVNGVAFLRDAVSFVRDNLELDVSQFLYEMCEAILACNYPVPDRMLVLSEQIVRQYIRREMFGTHPLSGEFDLFAVEGGTAAMTYIFNSLRINGLLSQGDTIALGLPIFSPYMEIPHLSEYGLNIINIYADKDQNWQFPKDELDNLRDNKV
;
A
#
# COMPACT_ATOMS: atom_id res chain seq x y z
N MET A 1 -10.86 -18.99 -34.90
CA MET A 1 -11.77 -18.05 -35.59
C MET A 1 -11.57 -16.69 -34.96
N SER A 2 -11.00 -15.73 -35.70
CA SER A 2 -10.83 -14.35 -35.24
C SER A 2 -12.22 -13.71 -35.12
N ALA A 3 -12.64 -13.34 -33.91
CA ALA A 3 -13.83 -12.54 -33.73
C ALA A 3 -13.55 -11.14 -34.28
N HIS A 4 -13.97 -10.87 -35.52
CA HIS A 4 -13.99 -9.52 -36.06
C HIS A 4 -14.96 -8.68 -35.20
N LEU A 5 -14.39 -7.83 -34.35
CA LEU A 5 -15.16 -6.81 -33.65
C LEU A 5 -15.63 -5.76 -34.67
N ASP A 6 -16.95 -5.65 -34.86
CA ASP A 6 -17.55 -4.60 -35.68
C ASP A 6 -17.52 -3.27 -34.91
N ILE A 7 -16.65 -2.37 -35.35
CA ILE A 7 -16.37 -1.08 -34.69
C ILE A 7 -17.65 -0.25 -34.54
N LYS A 8 -18.58 -0.32 -35.50
CA LYS A 8 -19.84 0.43 -35.44
C LYS A 8 -20.79 -0.05 -34.35
N GLN A 9 -20.73 -1.35 -34.01
CA GLN A 9 -21.54 -1.90 -32.92
C GLN A 9 -20.97 -1.52 -31.56
N LEU A 10 -19.65 -1.30 -31.47
CA LEU A 10 -18.98 -0.86 -30.25
C LEU A 10 -19.22 0.61 -29.93
N GLU A 11 -19.34 1.46 -30.95
CA GLU A 11 -19.65 2.89 -30.79
C GLU A 11 -21.03 3.15 -30.16
N ALA A 12 -21.95 2.19 -30.26
CA ALA A 12 -23.28 2.27 -29.67
C ALA A 12 -23.36 1.74 -28.22
N LEU A 13 -22.29 1.10 -27.71
CA LEU A 13 -22.26 0.56 -26.36
C LEU A 13 -22.01 1.66 -25.33
N SER A 14 -22.65 1.55 -24.16
CA SER A 14 -22.24 2.35 -23.01
C SER A 14 -20.80 1.99 -22.59
N PRO A 15 -20.09 2.89 -21.89
CA PRO A 15 -18.73 2.60 -21.40
C PRO A 15 -18.63 1.31 -20.57
N PHE A 16 -19.70 0.94 -19.85
CA PHE A 16 -19.77 -0.29 -19.07
C PHE A 16 -19.94 -1.53 -19.95
N GLU A 17 -20.88 -1.49 -20.90
CA GLU A 17 -21.09 -2.60 -21.85
C GLU A 17 -19.87 -2.80 -22.76
N PHE A 18 -19.20 -1.70 -23.13
CA PHE A 18 -17.94 -1.75 -23.86
C PHE A 18 -16.84 -2.42 -23.04
N ARG A 19 -16.69 -2.07 -21.75
CA ARG A 19 -15.76 -2.73 -20.82
C ARG A 19 -16.05 -4.23 -20.71
N ASP A 20 -17.30 -4.62 -20.49
CA ASP A 20 -17.68 -6.03 -20.35
C ASP A 20 -17.38 -6.82 -21.63
N ARG A 21 -17.66 -6.22 -22.79
CA ARG A 21 -17.32 -6.82 -24.08
C ARG A 21 -15.82 -6.98 -24.28
N LEU A 22 -15.02 -6.01 -23.83
CA LEU A 22 -13.56 -6.11 -23.82
C LEU A 22 -13.07 -7.22 -22.89
N ILE A 23 -13.70 -7.42 -21.73
CA ILE A 23 -13.36 -8.50 -20.80
C ILE A 23 -13.62 -9.87 -21.44
N GLU A 24 -14.77 -10.04 -22.12
CA GLU A 24 -15.10 -11.28 -22.83
C GLU A 24 -14.06 -11.61 -23.90
N VAL A 25 -13.69 -10.62 -24.72
CA VAL A 25 -12.65 -10.76 -25.74
C VAL A 25 -11.29 -11.07 -25.11
N ALA A 26 -10.92 -10.37 -24.04
CA ALA A 26 -9.65 -10.58 -23.35
C ALA A 26 -9.55 -11.98 -22.71
N LYS A 27 -10.63 -12.49 -22.11
CA LYS A 27 -10.72 -13.85 -21.57
C LYS A 27 -10.63 -14.91 -22.66
N ALA A 28 -11.25 -14.68 -23.82
CA ALA A 28 -11.18 -15.60 -24.95
C ALA A 28 -9.77 -15.66 -25.60
N SER A 29 -8.96 -14.63 -25.39
CA SER A 29 -7.62 -14.48 -26.00
C SER A 29 -6.47 -14.91 -25.08
N SER A 30 -6.73 -15.18 -23.81
CA SER A 30 -5.69 -15.41 -22.80
C SER A 30 -5.42 -16.89 -22.57
N SER A 31 -4.56 -17.48 -23.40
CA SER A 31 -3.83 -18.71 -23.06
C SER A 31 -2.64 -18.39 -22.14
N GLU A 32 -2.68 -18.96 -20.94
CA GLU A 32 -1.55 -19.24 -20.03
C GLU A 32 -0.66 -18.10 -19.47
N SER A 33 -0.78 -16.82 -19.86
CA SER A 33 0.18 -15.80 -19.37
C SER A 33 -0.35 -14.38 -19.09
N GLY A 34 -1.67 -14.14 -19.03
CA GLY A 34 -2.20 -12.76 -19.02
C GLY A 34 -3.32 -12.43 -18.04
N SER A 35 -3.15 -12.63 -16.73
CA SER A 35 -4.10 -12.11 -15.72
C SER A 35 -4.20 -10.57 -15.67
N GLY A 36 -3.23 -9.86 -16.28
CA GLY A 36 -3.15 -8.40 -16.30
C GLY A 36 -4.27 -7.71 -17.08
N ASN A 37 -4.71 -8.27 -18.22
CA ASN A 37 -5.75 -7.63 -19.05
C ASN A 37 -7.12 -7.61 -18.34
N VAL A 38 -7.44 -8.68 -17.62
CA VAL A 38 -8.68 -8.77 -16.83
C VAL A 38 -8.61 -7.83 -15.62
N ALA A 39 -7.45 -7.70 -14.98
CA ALA A 39 -7.26 -6.76 -13.86
C ALA A 39 -7.34 -5.29 -14.30
N ILE A 40 -6.76 -4.91 -15.44
CA ILE A 40 -6.87 -3.55 -16.00
C ILE A 40 -8.32 -3.20 -16.28
N LEU A 41 -9.03 -4.10 -16.97
CA LEU A 41 -10.42 -3.87 -17.33
C LEU A 41 -11.33 -3.87 -16.09
N ASN A 42 -11.04 -4.64 -15.05
CA ASN A 42 -11.89 -4.69 -13.86
C ASN A 42 -11.60 -3.62 -12.81
N ALA A 43 -10.33 -3.37 -12.56
CA ALA A 43 -9.86 -2.54 -11.47
C ALA A 43 -9.22 -1.25 -11.96
N GLY A 44 -9.33 -0.91 -13.25
CA GLY A 44 -8.78 0.32 -13.84
C GLY A 44 -7.29 0.52 -13.58
N ARG A 45 -6.57 -0.55 -13.23
CA ARG A 45 -5.20 -0.53 -12.72
C ARG A 45 -4.36 -1.55 -13.47
N GLY A 46 -3.25 -1.10 -14.04
CA GLY A 46 -2.21 -1.98 -14.56
C GLY A 46 -1.37 -2.52 -13.42
N ASN A 47 -1.40 -3.83 -13.20
CA ASN A 47 -0.47 -4.45 -12.26
C ASN A 47 0.96 -4.35 -12.80
N PRO A 48 1.93 -3.80 -12.04
CA PRO A 48 3.31 -3.74 -12.49
C PRO A 48 3.86 -5.12 -12.85
N ASN A 49 4.69 -5.18 -13.90
CA ASN A 49 5.43 -6.38 -14.30
C ASN A 49 6.90 -6.33 -13.88
N PHE A 50 7.25 -5.40 -12.99
CA PHE A 50 8.55 -5.24 -12.37
C PHE A 50 8.38 -5.14 -10.85
N PHE A 51 9.41 -5.50 -10.10
CA PHE A 51 9.42 -5.45 -8.64
C PHE A 51 10.81 -5.13 -8.10
N ALA A 52 10.86 -4.42 -6.97
CA ALA A 52 12.11 -4.12 -6.28
C ALA A 52 12.64 -5.39 -5.60
N THR A 53 13.71 -5.99 -6.12
CA THR A 53 14.27 -7.26 -5.63
C THR A 53 15.11 -7.09 -4.36
N ALA A 54 15.94 -6.05 -4.27
CA ALA A 54 16.83 -5.81 -3.13
C ALA A 54 16.13 -5.88 -1.74
N PRO A 55 15.01 -5.17 -1.49
CA PRO A 55 14.32 -5.28 -0.20
C PRO A 55 13.64 -6.64 0.01
N ARG A 56 13.26 -7.35 -1.06
CA ARG A 56 12.66 -8.69 -0.96
C ARG A 56 13.69 -9.74 -0.59
N ASP A 57 14.87 -9.71 -1.24
CA ASP A 57 15.99 -10.58 -0.87
C ASP A 57 16.39 -10.33 0.60
N SER A 58 16.49 -9.05 0.99
CA SER A 58 16.76 -8.65 2.37
C SER A 58 15.69 -9.13 3.35
N PHE A 59 14.41 -9.09 2.97
CA PHE A 59 13.31 -9.59 3.80
C PHE A 59 13.49 -11.09 4.08
N PHE A 60 13.85 -11.88 3.08
CA PHE A 60 14.12 -13.31 3.29
C PHE A 60 15.36 -13.56 4.16
N GLN A 61 16.43 -12.77 3.99
CA GLN A 61 17.62 -12.87 4.86
C GLN A 61 17.31 -12.49 6.31
N LEU A 62 16.48 -11.47 6.53
CA LEU A 62 15.97 -11.12 7.85
C LEU A 62 15.18 -12.29 8.45
N GLY A 63 14.38 -12.99 7.65
CA GLY A 63 13.65 -14.19 8.08
C GLY A 63 14.57 -15.31 8.54
N LEU A 64 15.67 -15.56 7.82
CA LEU A 64 16.68 -16.54 8.23
C LEU A 64 17.38 -16.14 9.53
N PHE A 65 17.73 -14.87 9.68
CA PHE A 65 18.28 -14.34 10.93
C PHE A 65 17.29 -14.50 12.09
N ALA A 66 16.04 -14.10 11.93
CA ALA A 66 15.00 -14.21 12.95
C ALA A 66 14.71 -15.67 13.33
N MET A 67 14.76 -16.60 12.37
CA MET A 67 14.65 -18.03 12.65
C MET A 67 15.84 -18.56 13.47
N ASN A 68 17.05 -18.05 13.27
CA ASN A 68 18.19 -18.39 14.12
C ASN A 68 17.98 -17.88 15.56
N GLU A 69 17.51 -16.63 15.71
CA GLU A 69 17.14 -16.08 17.02
C GLU A 69 16.07 -16.91 17.72
N SER A 70 15.05 -17.36 16.98
CA SER A 70 14.00 -18.21 17.53
C SER A 70 14.54 -19.57 18.01
N LYS A 71 15.43 -20.20 17.24
CA LYS A 71 16.05 -21.49 17.62
C LYS A 71 16.94 -21.35 18.86
N LEU A 72 17.65 -20.23 19.02
CA LEU A 72 18.47 -19.96 20.21
C LEU A 72 17.64 -19.86 21.50
N SER A 73 16.36 -19.51 21.38
CA SER A 73 15.41 -19.45 22.49
C SER A 73 14.55 -20.71 22.64
N SER A 74 14.89 -21.79 21.92
CA SER A 74 14.16 -23.05 22.00
C SER A 74 14.31 -23.71 23.37
N MET A 75 13.19 -24.19 23.92
CA MET A 75 13.16 -25.05 25.11
C MET A 75 13.27 -26.55 24.75
N ASP A 76 13.07 -26.91 23.48
CA ASP A 76 13.09 -28.29 22.98
C ASP A 76 13.55 -28.31 21.51
N PRO A 77 14.89 -28.28 21.27
CA PRO A 77 15.45 -28.22 19.93
C PRO A 77 15.13 -29.45 19.08
N GLU A 78 14.96 -30.63 19.71
CA GLU A 78 14.69 -31.89 19.02
C GLU A 78 13.31 -31.87 18.34
N LYS A 79 12.34 -31.17 18.92
CA LYS A 79 10.99 -31.00 18.35
C LYS A 79 10.88 -29.90 17.30
N ARG A 80 11.98 -29.23 16.93
CA ARG A 80 11.98 -28.11 15.97
C ARG A 80 11.05 -26.95 16.39
N VAL A 81 10.89 -26.74 17.70
CA VAL A 81 10.11 -25.65 18.26
C VAL A 81 11.05 -24.50 18.62
N GLY A 82 10.80 -23.30 18.11
CA GLY A 82 11.54 -22.10 18.47
C GLY A 82 10.88 -21.31 19.60
N GLY A 83 11.63 -20.41 20.22
CA GLY A 83 11.11 -19.41 21.18
C GLY A 83 11.08 -18.00 20.59
N PHE A 84 10.77 -17.01 21.42
CA PHE A 84 10.84 -15.60 21.04
C PHE A 84 12.29 -15.13 20.89
N PRO A 85 12.58 -14.20 19.96
CA PRO A 85 13.90 -13.57 19.88
C PRO A 85 14.25 -12.87 21.20
N LYS A 86 15.54 -12.67 21.48
CA LYS A 86 15.99 -11.94 22.69
C LYS A 86 16.61 -10.63 22.28
N ARG A 87 16.13 -9.51 22.84
CA ARG A 87 16.71 -8.19 22.54
C ARG A 87 18.16 -8.06 22.98
N GLU A 88 18.49 -8.59 24.16
CA GLU A 88 19.85 -8.51 24.68
C GLU A 88 20.86 -9.18 23.74
N GLY A 89 21.87 -8.42 23.33
CA GLY A 89 22.93 -8.88 22.43
C GLY A 89 22.52 -9.11 20.97
N ILE A 90 21.29 -8.74 20.57
CA ILE A 90 20.79 -8.98 19.20
C ILE A 90 21.63 -8.28 18.13
N GLU A 91 22.16 -7.10 18.43
CA GLU A 91 23.04 -6.37 17.52
C GLU A 91 24.32 -7.13 17.19
N ASN A 92 24.94 -7.77 18.18
CA ASN A 92 26.17 -8.53 17.98
C ASN A 92 25.91 -9.80 17.17
N ARG A 93 24.78 -10.48 17.45
CA ARG A 93 24.35 -11.66 16.66
C ARG A 93 24.00 -11.27 15.23
N PHE A 94 23.34 -10.14 15.03
CA PHE A 94 23.06 -9.60 13.71
C PHE A 94 24.33 -9.25 12.94
N LYS A 95 25.29 -8.57 13.58
CA LYS A 95 26.60 -8.27 12.96
C LYS A 95 27.31 -9.55 12.52
N LEU A 96 27.35 -10.57 13.39
CA LEU A 96 27.92 -11.87 13.06
C LEU A 96 27.22 -12.51 11.87
N PHE A 97 25.88 -12.54 11.86
CA PHE A 97 25.08 -13.04 10.74
C PHE A 97 25.45 -12.33 9.43
N CYS A 98 25.56 -10.99 9.44
CA CYS A 98 25.96 -10.25 8.25
C CYS A 98 27.39 -10.55 7.78
N THR A 99 28.33 -10.75 8.71
CA THR A 99 29.72 -11.11 8.38
C THR A 99 29.81 -12.51 7.77
N GLU A 100 29.14 -13.50 8.37
CA GLU A 100 29.12 -14.88 7.87
C GLU A 100 28.44 -15.02 6.51
N ASN A 101 27.49 -14.13 6.21
CA ASN A 101 26.69 -14.16 4.98
C ASN A 101 27.01 -12.97 4.04
N SER A 102 28.22 -12.41 4.10
CA SER A 102 28.59 -11.18 3.37
C SER A 102 28.41 -11.25 1.85
N ASN A 103 28.47 -12.46 1.28
CA ASN A 103 28.35 -12.71 -0.15
C ASN A 103 26.93 -13.15 -0.58
N VAL A 104 25.97 -13.15 0.34
CA VAL A 104 24.58 -13.56 0.07
C VAL A 104 23.75 -12.35 -0.34
N ASN A 105 22.97 -12.50 -1.41
CA ASN A 105 22.06 -11.45 -1.89
C ASN A 105 21.08 -11.02 -0.78
N GLY A 106 20.84 -9.72 -0.68
CA GLY A 106 19.99 -9.12 0.34
C GLY A 106 20.69 -8.77 1.66
N VAL A 107 21.80 -9.45 2.01
CA VAL A 107 22.50 -9.18 3.29
C VAL A 107 23.14 -7.80 3.32
N ALA A 108 23.73 -7.36 2.21
CA ALA A 108 24.30 -6.02 2.10
C ALA A 108 23.22 -4.94 2.34
N PHE A 109 22.07 -5.06 1.67
CA PHE A 109 20.95 -4.14 1.87
C PHE A 109 20.43 -4.18 3.32
N LEU A 110 20.30 -5.37 3.92
CA LEU A 110 19.84 -5.53 5.30
C LEU A 110 20.76 -4.79 6.30
N ARG A 111 22.08 -4.96 6.13
CA ARG A 111 23.09 -4.26 6.94
C ARG A 111 23.04 -2.75 6.76
N ASP A 112 22.88 -2.29 5.53
CA ASP A 112 22.85 -0.88 5.20
C ASP A 112 21.55 -0.23 5.72
N ALA A 113 20.42 -0.94 5.67
CA ALA A 113 19.15 -0.52 6.27
C ALA A 113 19.26 -0.36 7.80
N VAL A 114 19.88 -1.32 8.49
CA VAL A 114 20.15 -1.22 9.94
C VAL A 114 21.07 -0.04 10.25
N SER A 115 22.08 0.22 9.40
CA SER A 115 22.95 1.38 9.56
C SER A 115 22.20 2.69 9.33
N PHE A 116 21.31 2.76 8.35
CA PHE A 116 20.46 3.93 8.11
C PHE A 116 19.55 4.24 9.32
N VAL A 117 18.94 3.20 9.91
CA VAL A 117 18.12 3.35 11.13
C VAL A 117 18.94 3.96 12.28
N ARG A 118 20.20 3.55 12.43
CA ARG A 118 21.10 4.10 13.47
C ARG A 118 21.57 5.51 13.14
N ASP A 119 22.14 5.69 11.96
CA ASP A 119 23.01 6.82 11.63
C ASP A 119 22.22 7.99 11.01
N ASN A 120 21.05 7.72 10.43
CA ASN A 120 20.20 8.73 9.79
C ASN A 120 18.88 8.97 10.53
N LEU A 121 18.31 7.93 11.16
CA LEU A 121 17.08 8.06 11.93
C LEU A 121 17.33 8.18 13.45
N GLU A 122 18.56 7.92 13.90
CA GLU A 122 18.96 7.99 15.31
C GLU A 122 18.08 7.12 16.24
N LEU A 123 17.62 5.97 15.73
CA LEU A 123 16.79 5.03 16.47
C LEU A 123 17.62 3.94 17.14
N ASP A 124 17.08 3.37 18.22
CA ASP A 124 17.69 2.24 18.92
C ASP A 124 17.72 0.99 18.03
N VAL A 125 18.92 0.54 17.68
CA VAL A 125 19.14 -0.58 16.76
C VAL A 125 18.74 -1.92 17.39
N SER A 126 19.01 -2.11 18.68
CA SER A 126 18.60 -3.32 19.40
C SER A 126 17.07 -3.44 19.42
N GLN A 127 16.37 -2.34 19.68
CA GLN A 127 14.90 -2.28 19.61
C GLN A 127 14.40 -2.53 18.18
N PHE A 128 15.04 -1.91 17.17
CA PHE A 128 14.67 -2.09 15.76
C PHE A 128 14.81 -3.55 15.31
N LEU A 129 15.97 -4.17 15.52
CA LEU A 129 16.21 -5.55 15.16
C LEU A 129 15.23 -6.49 15.87
N TYR A 130 14.93 -6.22 17.14
CA TYR A 130 13.96 -6.99 17.90
C TYR A 130 12.55 -6.87 17.33
N GLU A 131 12.07 -5.64 17.06
CA GLU A 131 10.76 -5.40 16.42
C GLU A 131 10.69 -6.10 15.05
N MET A 132 11.74 -6.02 14.24
CA MET A 132 11.81 -6.65 12.92
C MET A 132 11.78 -8.18 13.00
N CYS A 133 12.50 -8.77 13.95
CA CYS A 133 12.49 -10.22 14.17
C CYS A 133 11.12 -10.72 14.65
N GLU A 134 10.48 -10.05 15.59
CA GLU A 134 9.13 -10.43 16.03
C GLU A 134 8.11 -10.29 14.90
N ALA A 135 8.18 -9.18 14.16
CA ALA A 135 7.27 -8.89 13.05
C ALA A 135 7.37 -9.95 11.95
N ILE A 136 8.58 -10.31 11.51
CA ILE A 136 8.75 -11.29 10.42
C ILE A 136 8.44 -12.72 10.86
N LEU A 137 8.65 -13.06 12.14
CA LEU A 137 8.23 -14.34 12.70
C LEU A 137 6.71 -14.42 12.89
N ALA A 138 6.02 -13.27 12.87
CA ALA A 138 4.58 -13.15 13.12
C ALA A 138 4.14 -13.88 14.39
N CYS A 139 4.99 -13.83 15.43
CA CYS A 139 4.82 -14.62 16.65
C CYS A 139 4.07 -13.87 17.77
N ASN A 140 3.73 -12.60 17.55
CA ASN A 140 2.93 -11.76 18.44
C ASN A 140 1.90 -10.96 17.64
N TYR A 141 0.83 -10.55 18.31
CA TYR A 141 -0.10 -9.58 17.75
C TYR A 141 0.59 -8.22 17.51
N PRO A 142 0.21 -7.45 16.48
CA PRO A 142 0.73 -6.11 16.28
C PRO A 142 0.40 -5.22 17.47
N VAL A 143 1.43 -4.59 18.07
CA VAL A 143 1.25 -3.66 19.17
C VAL A 143 2.18 -2.45 18.96
N PRO A 144 1.65 -1.21 19.00
CA PRO A 144 0.23 -0.83 19.06
C PRO A 144 -0.60 -1.34 17.87
N ASP A 145 -1.91 -1.49 18.06
CA ASP A 145 -2.84 -1.98 17.03
C ASP A 145 -2.81 -1.15 15.74
N ARG A 146 -2.49 0.15 15.86
CA ARG A 146 -2.43 1.10 14.75
C ARG A 146 -1.22 0.83 13.83
N MET A 147 -0.03 0.68 14.40
CA MET A 147 1.21 0.40 13.66
C MET A 147 2.33 0.12 14.67
N LEU A 148 3.28 -0.76 14.31
CA LEU A 148 4.49 -0.96 15.09
C LEU A 148 5.30 0.35 15.18
N VAL A 149 5.86 0.64 16.35
CA VAL A 149 6.37 1.97 16.71
C VAL A 149 7.54 2.41 15.84
N LEU A 150 8.55 1.55 15.64
CA LEU A 150 9.71 1.94 14.83
C LEU A 150 9.40 1.85 13.34
N SER A 151 8.61 0.87 12.93
CA SER A 151 8.10 0.76 11.56
C SER A 151 7.33 2.01 11.14
N GLU A 152 6.49 2.56 12.01
CA GLU A 152 5.80 3.82 11.77
C GLU A 152 6.77 4.98 11.55
N GLN A 153 7.78 5.11 12.41
CA GLN A 153 8.78 6.18 12.27
C GLN A 153 9.53 6.09 10.95
N ILE A 154 9.92 4.89 10.53
CA ILE A 154 10.60 4.65 9.25
C ILE A 154 9.69 4.99 8.06
N VAL A 155 8.45 4.48 8.05
CA VAL A 155 7.51 4.73 6.96
C VAL A 155 7.11 6.20 6.90
N ARG A 156 6.98 6.88 8.04
CA ARG A 156 6.72 8.33 8.10
C ARG A 156 7.80 9.12 7.38
N GLN A 157 9.08 8.79 7.55
CA GLN A 157 10.16 9.47 6.84
C GLN A 157 10.09 9.25 5.32
N TYR A 158 9.74 8.04 4.89
CA TYR A 158 9.51 7.75 3.48
C TYR A 158 8.34 8.59 2.92
N ILE A 159 7.19 8.59 3.58
CA ILE A 159 6.02 9.37 3.16
C ILE A 159 6.33 10.87 3.16
N ARG A 160 7.04 11.36 4.19
CA ARG A 160 7.47 12.77 4.27
C ARG A 160 8.26 13.16 3.03
N ARG A 161 9.26 12.36 2.68
CA ARG A 161 10.12 12.61 1.53
C ARG A 161 9.35 12.54 0.21
N GLU A 162 8.58 11.49 -0.03
CA GLU A 162 7.97 11.26 -1.34
C GLU A 162 6.73 12.13 -1.59
N MET A 163 5.96 12.47 -0.56
CA MET A 163 4.73 13.27 -0.71
C MET A 163 4.98 14.77 -0.59
N PHE A 164 5.92 15.20 0.26
CA PHE A 164 6.13 16.63 0.53
C PHE A 164 7.43 17.16 -0.10
N GLY A 165 8.42 16.29 -0.35
CA GLY A 165 9.69 16.68 -0.95
C GLY A 165 10.39 17.75 -0.13
N THR A 166 10.61 18.92 -0.74
CA THR A 166 11.22 20.10 -0.08
C THR A 166 10.21 21.03 0.58
N HIS A 167 8.90 20.75 0.49
CA HIS A 167 7.88 21.61 1.07
C HIS A 167 7.91 21.49 2.60
N PRO A 168 7.91 22.62 3.32
CA PRO A 168 7.92 22.59 4.77
C PRO A 168 6.59 22.00 5.27
N LEU A 169 6.67 20.87 5.96
CA LEU A 169 5.55 20.32 6.69
C LEU A 169 5.48 20.99 8.07
N SER A 170 4.31 21.53 8.41
CA SER A 170 4.02 21.96 9.79
C SER A 170 3.54 20.75 10.60
N GLY A 171 4.32 20.35 11.61
CA GLY A 171 3.96 19.26 12.53
C GLY A 171 4.33 17.86 12.04
N GLU A 172 3.89 16.86 12.80
CA GLU A 172 4.03 15.43 12.50
C GLU A 172 2.64 14.84 12.19
N PHE A 173 2.60 13.72 11.47
CA PHE A 173 1.37 12.98 11.17
C PHE A 173 1.48 11.52 11.64
N ASP A 174 0.36 10.95 12.04
CA ASP A 174 0.27 9.53 12.40
C ASP A 174 -0.09 8.67 11.20
N LEU A 175 0.34 7.41 11.22
CA LEU A 175 0.06 6.43 10.18
C LEU A 175 -0.82 5.30 10.71
N PHE A 176 -1.73 4.79 9.89
CA PHE A 176 -2.44 3.54 10.17
C PHE A 176 -2.09 2.52 9.09
N ALA A 177 -1.44 1.42 9.46
CA ALA A 177 -1.07 0.38 8.52
C ALA A 177 -2.30 -0.46 8.17
N VAL A 178 -2.62 -0.57 6.88
CA VAL A 178 -3.84 -1.23 6.36
C VAL A 178 -3.51 -2.09 5.15
N GLU A 179 -4.46 -2.92 4.73
CA GLU A 179 -4.34 -3.88 3.62
C GLU A 179 -4.44 -3.19 2.24
N GLY A 180 -3.63 -2.15 2.04
CA GLY A 180 -3.59 -1.33 0.83
C GLY A 180 -4.70 -0.27 0.76
N GLY A 181 -4.68 0.50 -0.32
CA GLY A 181 -5.61 1.64 -0.51
C GLY A 181 -7.09 1.23 -0.57
N THR A 182 -7.39 -0.01 -0.92
CA THR A 182 -8.77 -0.53 -0.92
C THR A 182 -9.33 -0.57 0.51
N ALA A 183 -8.60 -1.20 1.44
CA ALA A 183 -8.99 -1.24 2.85
C ALA A 183 -9.03 0.16 3.46
N ALA A 184 -8.06 1.02 3.11
CA ALA A 184 -8.02 2.41 3.55
C ALA A 184 -9.33 3.15 3.24
N MET A 185 -9.80 3.10 2.01
CA MET A 185 -11.03 3.81 1.61
C MET A 185 -12.28 3.26 2.32
N THR A 186 -12.39 1.94 2.46
CA THR A 186 -13.48 1.32 3.23
C THR A 186 -13.46 1.79 4.68
N TYR A 187 -12.30 1.80 5.34
CA TYR A 187 -12.20 2.24 6.73
C TYR A 187 -12.48 3.72 6.90
N ILE A 188 -12.00 4.57 5.98
CA ILE A 188 -12.21 6.02 6.02
C ILE A 188 -13.70 6.35 5.92
N PHE A 189 -14.38 5.90 4.87
CA PHE A 189 -15.80 6.21 4.67
C PHE A 189 -16.68 5.66 5.80
N ASN A 190 -16.42 4.43 6.24
CA ASN A 190 -17.15 3.83 7.35
C ASN A 190 -16.90 4.60 8.67
N SER A 191 -15.67 5.01 8.93
CA SER A 191 -15.33 5.76 10.15
C SER A 191 -15.94 7.16 10.13
N LEU A 192 -15.88 7.88 9.01
CA LEU A 192 -16.52 9.20 8.86
C LEU A 192 -18.03 9.11 9.15
N ARG A 193 -18.68 8.08 8.61
CA ARG A 193 -20.11 7.84 8.83
C ARG A 193 -20.44 7.48 10.28
N ILE A 194 -19.75 6.50 10.86
CA ILE A 194 -20.02 6.05 12.24
C ILE A 194 -19.80 7.18 13.25
N ASN A 195 -18.86 8.09 12.98
CA ASN A 195 -18.59 9.24 13.82
C ASN A 195 -19.43 10.48 13.47
N GLY A 196 -20.38 10.37 12.53
CA GLY A 196 -21.27 11.48 12.16
C GLY A 196 -20.58 12.66 11.48
N LEU A 197 -19.36 12.47 10.95
CA LEU A 197 -18.64 13.46 10.15
C LEU A 197 -19.09 13.48 8.69
N LEU A 198 -19.77 12.42 8.26
CA LEU A 198 -20.33 12.28 6.93
C LEU A 198 -21.70 11.58 7.03
N SER A 199 -22.76 12.26 6.63
CA SER A 199 -24.15 11.84 6.74
C SER A 199 -24.83 11.74 5.37
N GLN A 200 -25.93 11.00 5.32
CA GLN A 200 -26.73 10.93 4.10
C GLN A 200 -27.25 12.32 3.69
N GLY A 201 -27.09 12.66 2.42
CA GLY A 201 -27.41 13.98 1.89
C GLY A 201 -26.31 15.02 2.02
N ASP A 202 -25.17 14.71 2.68
CA ASP A 202 -23.98 15.57 2.60
C ASP A 202 -23.43 15.58 1.17
N THR A 203 -22.69 16.64 0.84
CA THR A 203 -22.12 16.80 -0.51
C THR A 203 -20.64 16.43 -0.50
N ILE A 204 -20.20 15.66 -1.49
CA ILE A 204 -18.79 15.38 -1.73
C ILE A 204 -18.39 15.88 -3.13
N ALA A 205 -17.25 16.56 -3.21
CA ALA A 205 -16.66 16.95 -4.49
C ALA A 205 -15.72 15.84 -5.00
N LEU A 206 -15.92 15.41 -6.26
CA LEU A 206 -15.08 14.43 -6.94
C LEU A 206 -14.35 15.10 -8.11
N GLY A 207 -13.02 15.14 -8.05
CA GLY A 207 -12.21 15.47 -9.22
C GLY A 207 -12.37 14.39 -10.28
N LEU A 208 -12.68 14.75 -11.53
CA LEU A 208 -12.86 13.82 -12.65
C LEU A 208 -11.86 14.12 -13.78
N PRO A 209 -11.41 13.12 -14.54
CA PRO A 209 -11.77 11.70 -14.43
C PRO A 209 -11.03 10.99 -13.28
N ILE A 210 -11.73 10.10 -12.57
CA ILE A 210 -11.15 9.18 -11.58
C ILE A 210 -11.60 7.76 -11.82
N PHE A 211 -10.94 6.83 -11.14
CA PHE A 211 -11.22 5.42 -11.23
C PHE A 211 -12.61 5.06 -10.66
N SER A 212 -13.37 4.22 -11.38
CA SER A 212 -14.81 3.97 -11.21
C SER A 212 -15.28 3.65 -9.78
N PRO A 213 -14.60 2.82 -8.97
CA PRO A 213 -15.03 2.56 -7.60
C PRO A 213 -15.17 3.81 -6.73
N TYR A 214 -14.40 4.88 -6.99
CA TYR A 214 -14.54 6.13 -6.24
C TYR A 214 -15.75 6.95 -6.67
N MET A 215 -16.29 6.71 -7.87
CA MET A 215 -17.57 7.27 -8.29
C MET A 215 -18.75 6.47 -7.71
N GLU A 216 -18.58 5.16 -7.50
CA GLU A 216 -19.65 4.28 -7.03
C GLU A 216 -19.89 4.37 -5.51
N ILE A 217 -18.82 4.47 -4.70
CA ILE A 217 -18.93 4.49 -3.23
C ILE A 217 -19.90 5.58 -2.71
N PRO A 218 -19.80 6.86 -3.13
CA PRO A 218 -20.71 7.91 -2.66
C PRO A 218 -22.20 7.65 -2.93
N HIS A 219 -22.52 6.87 -3.98
CA HIS A 219 -23.89 6.55 -4.36
C HIS A 219 -24.50 5.37 -3.61
N LEU A 220 -23.69 4.56 -2.91
CA LEU A 220 -24.21 3.43 -2.14
C LEU A 220 -25.26 3.95 -1.14
N SER A 221 -26.39 3.24 -1.02
CA SER A 221 -27.53 3.66 -0.18
C SER A 221 -27.14 3.92 1.28
N GLU A 222 -26.06 3.31 1.72
CA GLU A 222 -25.50 3.45 3.06
C GLU A 222 -24.80 4.80 3.30
N TYR A 223 -24.29 5.45 2.24
CA TYR A 223 -23.72 6.79 2.27
C TYR A 223 -24.67 7.82 1.69
N GLY A 224 -25.26 7.56 0.52
CA GLY A 224 -26.29 8.40 -0.11
C GLY A 224 -25.89 9.87 -0.22
N LEU A 225 -24.67 10.14 -0.70
CA LEU A 225 -24.11 11.48 -0.81
C LEU A 225 -24.59 12.19 -2.08
N ASN A 226 -24.69 13.51 -1.99
CA ASN A 226 -24.77 14.37 -3.16
C ASN A 226 -23.37 14.52 -3.76
N ILE A 227 -23.26 14.49 -5.09
CA ILE A 227 -21.97 14.58 -5.77
C ILE A 227 -21.89 15.89 -6.56
N ILE A 228 -20.80 16.62 -6.35
CA ILE A 228 -20.38 17.70 -7.25
C ILE A 228 -19.13 17.22 -7.99
N ASN A 229 -19.17 17.26 -9.32
CA ASN A 229 -18.03 16.88 -10.14
C ASN A 229 -17.17 18.10 -10.43
N ILE A 230 -15.86 17.95 -10.29
CA ILE A 230 -14.84 18.95 -10.62
C ILE A 230 -14.06 18.41 -11.82
N TYR A 231 -14.26 18.96 -13.01
CA TYR A 231 -13.71 18.40 -14.23
C TYR A 231 -12.29 18.90 -14.53
N ALA A 232 -11.38 17.98 -14.77
CA ALA A 232 -10.08 18.28 -15.37
C ALA A 232 -10.25 18.59 -16.86
N ASP A 233 -9.52 19.61 -17.33
CA ASP A 233 -9.58 20.06 -18.72
C ASP A 233 -8.44 19.43 -19.54
N LYS A 234 -8.82 18.64 -20.54
CA LYS A 234 -7.89 18.00 -21.47
C LYS A 234 -7.00 19.01 -22.20
N ASP A 235 -7.54 20.17 -22.59
CA ASP A 235 -6.81 21.20 -23.32
C ASP A 235 -5.82 21.94 -22.40
N GLN A 236 -6.04 21.86 -21.08
CA GLN A 236 -5.11 22.34 -20.04
C GLN A 236 -4.27 21.19 -19.45
N ASN A 237 -4.00 20.15 -20.23
CA ASN A 237 -3.17 19.02 -19.83
C ASN A 237 -3.70 18.32 -18.55
N TRP A 238 -5.02 18.16 -18.46
CA TRP A 238 -5.73 17.54 -17.35
C TRP A 238 -5.58 18.28 -16.00
N GLN A 239 -5.34 19.58 -16.03
CA GLN A 239 -5.46 20.43 -14.84
C GLN A 239 -6.93 20.75 -14.54
N PHE A 240 -7.26 21.02 -13.28
CA PHE A 240 -8.56 21.55 -12.89
C PHE A 240 -8.59 23.06 -13.15
N PRO A 241 -9.42 23.56 -14.08
CA PRO A 241 -9.55 25.00 -14.32
C PRO A 241 -10.02 25.75 -13.07
N LYS A 242 -9.72 27.05 -13.01
CA LYS A 242 -10.13 27.88 -11.87
C LYS A 242 -11.65 27.86 -11.63
N ASP A 243 -12.44 27.92 -12.70
CA ASP A 243 -13.90 27.96 -12.59
C ASP A 243 -14.46 26.63 -12.05
N GLU A 244 -13.81 25.50 -12.36
CA GLU A 244 -14.14 24.19 -11.78
C GLU A 244 -13.74 24.13 -10.29
N LEU A 245 -12.55 24.63 -9.94
CA LEU A 245 -12.10 24.72 -8.54
C LEU A 245 -12.95 25.68 -7.70
N ASP A 246 -13.51 26.72 -8.31
CA ASP A 246 -14.37 27.69 -7.63
C ASP A 246 -15.69 27.04 -7.14
N ASN A 247 -16.10 25.89 -7.69
CA ASN A 247 -17.22 25.09 -7.16
C ASN A 247 -16.94 24.56 -5.72
N LEU A 248 -15.68 24.43 -5.31
CA LEU A 248 -15.30 24.05 -3.94
C LEU A 248 -15.58 25.14 -2.91
N ARG A 249 -15.99 26.35 -3.34
CA ARG A 249 -16.41 27.43 -2.43
C ARG A 249 -17.87 27.32 -1.99
N ASP A 250 -18.64 26.37 -2.51
CA ASP A 250 -19.98 26.10 -1.99
C ASP A 250 -19.87 25.55 -0.56
N ASN A 251 -20.48 26.25 0.41
CA ASN A 251 -20.48 25.85 1.82
C ASN A 251 -21.19 24.51 2.10
N LYS A 252 -21.86 23.93 1.10
CA LYS A 252 -22.45 22.59 1.18
C LYS A 252 -21.45 21.47 0.91
N VAL A 253 -20.28 21.78 0.34
CA VAL A 253 -19.16 20.86 0.05
C VAL A 253 -18.22 20.80 1.24
#